data_AF-A0A4S4HPS3-F1
#
_entry.id   AF-A0A4S4HPS3-F1
#
_cell.length_a   1.000
_cell.length_b   1.000
_cell.length_c   1.000
_cell.angle_alpha   90.00
_cell.angle_beta   90.00
_cell.angle_gamma   90.00
#
_symmetry.space_group_name_H-M   'P 1'
#
loop_
_entity.id
_entity.type
_entity.pdbx_description
1 polymer ?
#
loop_
_entity_poly.entity_id
_entity_poly.type
_entity_poly.pdbx_seq_one_letter_code
_entity_poly.pdbx_strand_id
1 'polypeptide(L)'
;MFTVNVKNVNIIDWVDASSGDIRADVFRTYLLYAQSYIKLAEMYLQIYCNNTDLTRGEIFQWAPIISAARFSEKVSSQNEVDLSRLLNQYL
;
A
#
# COMPACT_ATOMS: atom_id res chain seq x y z
N MET A 1 -6.34 21.46 2.74
CA MET A 1 -6.84 20.23 2.10
C MET A 1 -6.88 20.47 0.60
N PHE A 2 -5.99 19.83 -0.16
CA PHE A 2 -6.02 19.89 -1.63
C PHE A 2 -6.74 18.65 -2.17
N THR A 3 -7.53 18.84 -3.23
CA THR A 3 -8.37 17.80 -3.84
C THR A 3 -8.04 17.67 -5.31
N VAL A 4 -7.88 16.44 -5.79
CA VAL A 4 -7.74 16.11 -7.20
C VAL A 4 -8.99 15.37 -7.66
N ASN A 5 -9.56 15.83 -8.77
CA ASN A 5 -10.72 15.19 -9.39
C ASN A 5 -10.26 14.27 -10.53
N VAL A 6 -10.61 12.99 -10.45
CA VAL A 6 -10.29 11.99 -11.49
C VAL A 6 -11.59 11.32 -11.93
N LYS A 7 -12.10 11.70 -13.11
CA LYS A 7 -13.40 11.26 -13.63
C LYS A 7 -14.52 11.50 -12.61
N ASN A 8 -15.03 10.43 -12.01
CA ASN A 8 -16.15 10.45 -11.05
C ASN A 8 -15.68 10.27 -9.58
N VAL A 9 -14.37 10.36 -9.33
CA VAL A 9 -13.78 10.15 -8.00
C VAL A 9 -13.07 11.43 -7.56
N ASN A 10 -13.31 11.82 -6.30
CA ASN A 10 -12.56 12.89 -5.64
C ASN A 10 -11.53 12.25 -4.71
N ILE A 11 -10.25 12.56 -4.93
CA ILE A 11 -9.17 12.13 -4.07
C ILE A 11 -8.73 13.35 -3.27
N ILE A 12 -8.67 13.20 -1.96
CA ILE A 12 -8.38 14.27 -1.00
C ILE A 12 -6.99 14.09 -0.41
N ASP A 13 -6.52 15.12 0.30
CA ASP A 13 -5.27 15.10 1.06
C ASP A 13 -4.00 15.00 0.19
N TRP A 14 -4.00 15.71 -0.96
CA TRP A 14 -2.88 15.74 -1.89
C TRP A 14 -1.73 16.69 -1.52
N VAL A 15 -1.76 17.31 -0.33
CA VAL A 15 -0.78 18.34 0.06
C VAL A 15 0.66 17.79 0.14
N ASP A 16 0.79 16.52 0.54
CA ASP A 16 2.07 15.83 0.72
C ASP A 16 2.40 14.86 -0.44
N ALA A 17 1.69 14.96 -1.56
CA ALA A 17 1.94 14.11 -2.71
C ALA A 17 3.34 14.37 -3.30
N SER A 18 4.02 13.29 -3.69
CA SER A 18 5.38 13.35 -4.27
C SER A 18 5.50 12.44 -5.50
N SER A 19 6.56 12.65 -6.30
CA SER A 19 6.89 11.75 -7.41
C SER A 19 7.68 10.56 -6.88
N GLY A 20 7.13 9.36 -7.03
CA GLY A 20 7.74 8.12 -6.57
C GLY A 20 7.45 6.94 -7.49
N ASP A 21 7.90 5.76 -7.08
CA ASP A 21 7.57 4.53 -7.79
C ASP A 21 6.13 4.11 -7.46
N ILE A 22 5.32 3.89 -8.49
CA ILE A 22 3.91 3.54 -8.35
C ILE A 22 3.70 2.26 -7.53
N ARG A 23 4.65 1.33 -7.55
CA ARG A 23 4.58 0.05 -6.83
C ARG A 23 4.56 0.26 -5.32
N ALA A 24 5.15 1.33 -4.82
CA ALA A 24 5.13 1.70 -3.41
C ALA A 24 3.69 2.00 -2.94
N ASP A 25 2.96 2.82 -3.70
CA ASP A 25 1.57 3.18 -3.40
C ASP A 25 0.66 1.95 -3.47
N VAL A 26 0.87 1.09 -4.47
CA VAL A 26 0.08 -0.15 -4.64
C VAL A 26 0.29 -1.09 -3.46
N PHE A 27 1.53 -1.33 -3.05
CA PHE A 27 1.80 -2.18 -1.89
C PHE A 27 1.23 -1.56 -0.61
N ARG A 28 1.36 -0.24 -0.42
CA ARG A 28 0.80 0.46 0.74
C ARG A 28 -0.73 0.29 0.83
N THR A 29 -1.46 0.47 -0.26
CA THR A 29 -2.91 0.24 -0.30
C THR A 29 -3.25 -1.22 -0.02
N TYR A 30 -2.54 -2.17 -0.65
CA TYR A 30 -2.71 -3.60 -0.37
C TYR A 30 -2.53 -3.91 1.11
N LEU A 31 -1.47 -3.40 1.74
CA LEU A 31 -1.17 -3.63 3.16
C LEU A 31 -2.28 -3.09 4.07
N LEU A 32 -2.76 -1.88 3.81
CA LEU A 32 -3.86 -1.28 4.57
C LEU A 32 -5.15 -2.09 4.45
N TYR A 33 -5.46 -2.58 3.25
CA TYR A 33 -6.60 -3.47 3.06
C TYR A 33 -6.38 -4.82 3.74
N ALA A 34 -5.18 -5.38 3.70
CA ALA A 34 -4.87 -6.68 4.30
C ALA A 34 -5.02 -6.67 5.83
N GLN A 35 -4.70 -5.54 6.47
CA GLN A 35 -4.91 -5.31 7.91
C GLN A 35 -6.39 -5.25 8.31
N SER A 36 -7.30 -5.02 7.36
CA SER A 36 -8.74 -4.97 7.62
C SER A 36 -9.49 -6.19 7.08
N TYR A 37 -9.27 -6.54 5.80
CA TYR A 37 -9.92 -7.65 5.12
C TYR A 37 -9.07 -8.18 3.96
N ILE A 38 -8.37 -9.30 4.18
CA ILE A 38 -7.42 -9.87 3.21
C ILE A 38 -8.03 -10.15 1.83
N LYS A 39 -9.29 -10.58 1.76
CA LYS A 39 -9.94 -10.86 0.47
C LYS A 39 -10.09 -9.61 -0.39
N LEU A 40 -10.37 -8.45 0.22
CA LEU A 40 -10.40 -7.17 -0.50
C LEU A 40 -9.00 -6.77 -0.98
N ALA A 41 -7.97 -6.99 -0.16
CA ALA A 41 -6.58 -6.72 -0.54
C ALA A 41 -6.15 -7.55 -1.77
N GLU A 42 -6.46 -8.85 -1.76
CA GLU A 42 -6.18 -9.75 -2.88
C GLU A 42 -6.94 -9.35 -4.15
N MET A 43 -8.23 -9.00 -4.02
CA MET A 43 -9.02 -8.52 -5.16
C MET A 43 -8.45 -7.22 -5.75
N TYR A 44 -8.11 -6.25 -4.89
CA TYR A 44 -7.49 -5.00 -5.29
C TYR A 44 -6.20 -5.25 -6.10
N LEU A 45 -5.30 -6.05 -5.54
CA LEU A 45 -4.01 -6.35 -6.16
C LEU A 45 -4.17 -7.08 -7.49
N GLN A 46 -5.07 -8.07 -7.55
CA GLN A 46 -5.35 -8.79 -8.80
C GLN A 46 -5.90 -7.85 -9.88
N ILE A 47 -6.85 -6.98 -9.54
CA ILE A 47 -7.40 -5.99 -10.48
C ILE A 47 -6.29 -5.05 -10.94
N TYR A 48 -5.42 -4.60 -10.04
CA TYR A 48 -4.33 -3.70 -10.38
C TYR A 48 -3.33 -4.34 -11.35
N CYS A 49 -2.86 -5.55 -11.04
CA CYS A 49 -1.97 -6.32 -11.92
C CYS A 49 -2.64 -6.65 -13.27
N ASN A 50 -3.95 -6.86 -13.33
CA ASN A 50 -4.63 -7.15 -14.60
C ASN A 50 -4.79 -5.92 -15.51
N ASN A 51 -4.79 -4.71 -14.93
CA ASN A 51 -4.93 -3.45 -15.68
C ASN A 51 -3.57 -2.78 -15.96
N THR A 52 -2.47 -3.42 -15.59
CA THR A 52 -1.10 -2.93 -15.77
C THR A 52 -0.19 -4.07 -16.22
N ASP A 53 1.04 -3.79 -16.61
CA ASP A 53 2.03 -4.83 -16.88
C ASP A 53 2.85 -5.23 -15.63
N LEU A 54 2.41 -4.79 -14.45
CA LEU A 54 3.11 -5.04 -13.19
C LEU A 54 2.74 -6.40 -12.60
N THR A 55 3.75 -7.14 -12.18
CA THR A 55 3.58 -8.40 -11.47
C THR A 55 3.42 -8.19 -9.97
N ARG A 56 2.80 -9.16 -9.31
CA ARG A 56 2.76 -9.23 -7.84
C ARG A 56 4.16 -9.17 -7.23
N GLY A 57 5.13 -9.86 -7.84
CA GLY A 57 6.51 -9.90 -7.37
C GLY A 57 7.14 -8.51 -7.34
N GLU A 58 7.00 -7.74 -8.42
CA GLU A 58 7.52 -6.37 -8.50
C GLU A 58 6.88 -5.44 -7.47
N ILE A 59 5.59 -5.58 -7.21
CA ILE A 59 4.90 -4.80 -6.17
C ILE A 59 5.43 -5.19 -4.78
N PHE A 60 5.61 -6.48 -4.52
CA PHE A 60 6.00 -6.99 -3.21
C PHE A 60 7.48 -6.75 -2.87
N GLN A 61 8.32 -6.35 -3.84
CA GLN A 61 9.67 -5.83 -3.56
C GLN A 61 9.63 -4.58 -2.67
N TRP A 62 8.50 -3.86 -2.62
CA TRP A 62 8.31 -2.70 -1.76
C TRP A 62 7.87 -3.04 -0.34
N ALA A 63 7.62 -4.32 -0.04
CA ALA A 63 7.19 -4.77 1.27
C ALA A 63 8.07 -4.29 2.44
N PRO A 64 9.41 -4.43 2.41
CA PRO A 64 10.23 -4.04 3.54
C PRO A 64 10.25 -2.52 3.76
N ILE A 65 10.39 -1.74 2.68
CA ILE A 65 10.47 -0.28 2.75
C ILE A 65 9.17 0.32 3.30
N ILE A 66 8.03 -0.14 2.77
CA ILE A 66 6.72 0.37 3.20
C ILE A 66 6.41 -0.10 4.62
N SER A 67 6.73 -1.35 4.97
CA SER A 67 6.50 -1.84 6.33
C SER A 67 7.31 -1.04 7.37
N ALA A 68 8.57 -0.74 7.06
CA ALA A 68 9.41 0.12 7.89
C ALA A 68 8.84 1.54 8.02
N ALA A 69 8.42 2.16 6.91
CA ALA A 69 7.83 3.50 6.92
C ALA A 69 6.57 3.58 7.81
N ARG A 70 5.72 2.54 7.79
CA ARG A 70 4.49 2.50 8.58
C ARG A 70 4.70 2.50 10.10
N PHE A 71 5.87 2.09 10.62
CA PHE A 71 6.16 2.19 12.05
C PHE A 71 6.16 3.63 12.57
N SER A 72 6.41 4.62 11.69
CA SER A 72 6.36 6.04 12.06
C SER A 72 4.93 6.58 12.23
N GLU A 73 3.90 5.85 11.78
CA GLU A 73 2.53 6.36 11.65
C GLU A 73 1.62 6.09 12.87
N LYS A 74 2.20 5.84 14.06
CA LYS A 74 1.44 5.52 15.30
C LYS A 74 0.37 4.44 15.07
N VAL A 75 0.80 3.29 14.57
CA VAL A 75 -0.08 2.14 14.28
C VAL A 75 -0.52 1.43 15.57
N SER A 76 -1.57 0.60 15.50
CA SER A 76 -1.98 -0.24 16.64
C SER A 76 -0.95 -1.32 16.94
N SER A 77 -0.90 -1.82 18.17
CA SER A 77 0.04 -2.89 18.57
C SER A 77 -0.10 -4.16 17.73
N GLN A 78 -1.32 -4.50 17.30
CA GLN A 78 -1.55 -5.62 16.39
C GLN A 78 -0.88 -5.38 15.02
N ASN A 79 -1.02 -4.16 14.49
CA ASN A 79 -0.41 -3.79 13.23
C ASN A 79 1.13 -3.76 13.33
N GLU A 80 1.71 -3.36 14.47
CA GLU A 80 3.17 -3.43 14.69
C GLU A 80 3.70 -4.87 14.58
N VAL A 81 2.98 -5.84 15.13
CA VAL A 81 3.33 -7.27 15.03
C VAL A 81 3.27 -7.73 13.57
N ASP A 82 2.22 -7.36 12.84
CA ASP A 82 2.07 -7.71 11.43
C ASP A 82 3.15 -7.07 10.55
N LEU A 83 3.49 -5.80 10.80
CA LEU A 83 4.58 -5.12 10.11
C LEU A 83 5.94 -5.78 10.41
N SER A 84 6.18 -6.17 11.66
CA SER A 84 7.41 -6.87 12.07
C SER A 84 7.54 -8.22 11.36
N ARG A 85 6.43 -8.97 11.26
CA ARG A 85 6.37 -10.24 10.53
C ARG A 85 6.68 -10.05 9.05
N LEU A 86 6.12 -9.02 8.41
CA LEU A 86 6.39 -8.70 7.01
C LEU A 86 7.85 -8.29 6.79
N LEU A 87 8.41 -7.45 7.66
CA LEU A 87 9.84 -7.10 7.59
C LEU A 87 10.71 -8.35 7.61
N ASN A 88 10.48 -9.28 8.55
CA ASN A 88 11.26 -10.52 8.65
C ASN A 88 11.04 -11.49 7.49
N GLN A 89 9.94 -11.39 6.76
CA GLN A 89 9.64 -12.26 5.62
C GLN A 89 10.33 -11.79 4.33
N TYR A 90 10.53 -10.48 4.19
CA TYR A 90 11.01 -9.85 2.94
C TYR A 90 12.41 -9.20 3.06
N LEU A 91 13.05 -9.28 4.24
CA LEU A 91 14.47 -9.00 4.46
C LEU A 91 15.27 -10.30 4.48
#